data_AF-A0A2E7SIR2-F1
#
_entry.id   AF-A0A2E7SIR2-F1
#
_cell.length_a   1.000
_cell.length_b   1.000
_cell.length_c   1.000
_cell.angle_alpha   90.00
_cell.angle_beta   90.00
_cell.angle_gamma   90.00
#
_symmetry.space_group_name_H-M   'P 1'
#
loop_
_entity.id
_entity.type
_entity.pdbx_description
1 polymer ?
#
loop_
_entity_poly.entity_id
_entity_poly.type
_entity_poly.pdbx_seq_one_letter_code
_entity_poly.pdbx_strand_id
1 'polypeptide(L)' 'MTPRNWFGVALIILFLPVNAPLWETVFELFSMDISAIPIVPVIFLFGLIILFYPARDKQTSDNPNNDEEE' A
#
# COMPACT_ATOMS: atom_id res chain seq x y z
N MET A 1 2.28 13.23 7.31
CA MET A 1 2.31 11.91 6.64
C MET A 1 2.57 12.14 5.15
N THR A 2 3.56 11.49 4.55
CA THR A 2 3.89 11.65 3.12
C THR A 2 2.76 11.08 2.25
N PRO A 3 2.35 11.72 1.14
CA PRO A 3 1.24 11.27 0.27
C PRO A 3 1.35 9.80 -0.17
N ARG A 4 2.59 9.33 -0.38
CA ARG A 4 2.91 7.93 -0.71
C ARG A 4 2.43 6.93 0.34
N ASN A 5 2.57 7.26 1.62
CA ASN A 5 2.13 6.38 2.71
C ASN A 5 0.60 6.28 2.74
N TRP A 6 -0.10 7.37 2.41
CA TRP A 6 -1.57 7.37 2.39
C TRP A 6 -2.12 6.54 1.23
N PHE A 7 -1.48 6.63 0.06
CA PHE A 7 -1.81 5.79 -1.10
C PHE A 7 -1.56 4.29 -0.83
N GLY A 8 -0.43 3.94 -0.22
CA GLY A 8 -0.13 2.56 0.17
C GLY A 8 -1.13 2.01 1.19
N VAL A 9 -1.49 2.79 2.21
CA VAL A 9 -2.51 2.40 3.20
C VAL A 9 -3.88 2.23 2.55
N ALA A 10 -4.28 3.13 1.66
CA ALA A 10 -5.55 3.02 0.95
C ALA A 10 -5.61 1.74 0.09
N LEU A 11 -4.54 1.42 -0.65
CA LEU A 11 -4.43 0.18 -1.41
C LEU A 11 -4.53 -1.07 -0.53
N ILE A 12 -3.83 -1.10 0.60
CA ILE A 12 -3.87 -2.22 1.54
C ILE A 12 -5.29 -2.42 2.10
N ILE A 13 -5.94 -1.33 2.52
CA ILE A 13 -7.30 -1.39 3.09
C ILE A 13 -8.31 -1.83 2.03
N LEU A 14 -8.20 -1.31 0.80
CA LEU A 14 -9.15 -1.59 -0.28
C LEU A 14 -9.01 -3.03 -0.80
N PHE A 15 -7.78 -3.54 -0.91
CA PHE A 15 -7.48 -4.87 -1.46
C PHE A 15 -7.16 -5.92 -0.38
N LEU A 16 -7.52 -5.66 0.87
CA LEU A 16 -7.44 -6.63 1.96
C LEU A 16 -8.12 -7.95 1.55
N PRO A 17 -7.57 -9.14 1.88
CA PRO A 17 -8.15 -10.42 1.47
C PRO A 17 -9.60 -10.61 1.93
N VAL A 18 -9.98 -10.00 3.05
CA VAL A 18 -11.37 -10.02 3.55
C VAL A 18 -12.36 -9.34 2.58
N ASN A 19 -11.88 -8.40 1.75
CA ASN A 19 -12.70 -7.72 0.73
C ASN A 19 -12.77 -8.51 -0.59
N ALA A 20 -12.11 -9.67 -0.71
CA ALA A 20 -12.11 -10.44 -1.96
C ALA A 20 -13.52 -10.78 -2.48
N PRO A 21 -14.50 -11.19 -1.65
CA PRO A 21 -15.87 -11.43 -2.11
C PRO A 21 -16.57 -10.17 -2.62
N LEU A 22 -16.27 -9.00 -2.05
CA LEU A 22 -16.82 -7.72 -2.53
C LEU A 22 -16.28 -7.38 -3.92
N TRP A 23 -14.99 -7.64 -4.14
CA TRP A 23 -14.37 -7.46 -5.45
C TRP A 23 -14.92 -8.43 -6.50
N GLU A 24 -15.24 -9.66 -6.11
CA GLU A 24 -15.92 -10.63 -6.97
C GLU A 24 -17.27 -10.07 -7.49
N THR A 25 -18.08 -9.49 -6.60
CA THR A 25 -19.35 -8.84 -6.98
C THR A 25 -19.13 -7.65 -7.92
N VAL A 26 -18.09 -6.84 -7.67
CA VAL A 26 -17.76 -5.69 -8.53
C VAL A 26 -17.32 -6.18 -9.92
N PHE A 27 -16.45 -7.19 -10.01
CA PHE A 27 -16.00 -7.71 -11.30
C PHE A 27 -17.12 -8.38 -12.09
N GLU A 28 -18.00 -9.11 -11.42
CA GLU A 28 -19.22 -9.68 -12.01
C GLU A 28 -20.13 -8.57 -12.59
N LEU A 29 -20.33 -7.47 -11.85
CA LEU A 29 -21.11 -6.33 -12.32
C LEU A 29 -20.52 -5.67 -13.58
N PHE A 30 -19.20 -5.69 -13.73
CA PHE A 30 -18.53 -5.18 -14.93
C PHE A 30 -18.46 -6.21 -16.07
N SER A 31 -19.13 -7.36 -15.94
CA SER A 31 -19.07 -8.49 -16.89
C SER A 31 -17.63 -8.89 -17.24
N MET A 32 -16.73 -8.66 -16.30
CA MET A 32 -15.32 -8.94 -16.46
C MET A 32 -15.17 -10.41 -16.08
N ASP A 33 -15.01 -11.26 -17.10
CA ASP A 33 -14.87 -12.71 -16.94
C ASP A 33 -13.45 -13.04 -16.45
N ILE A 34 -13.13 -12.49 -15.27
CA ILE A 34 -11.82 -12.59 -14.64
C ILE A 34 -11.77 -13.96 -13.96
N SER A 35 -11.63 -15.00 -14.78
CA SER A 35 -11.08 -16.30 -14.38
C SER A 35 -9.72 -16.20 -13.65
N ALA A 36 -9.14 -14.99 -13.59
CA ALA A 36 -7.96 -14.62 -12.85
C ALA A 36 -8.28 -14.03 -11.46
N ILE A 37 -8.53 -14.94 -10.52
CA ILE A 37 -8.52 -14.72 -9.06
C ILE A 37 -7.23 -14.04 -8.50
N PRO A 38 -6.02 -14.02 -9.13
CA PRO A 38 -4.85 -13.46 -8.45
C PRO A 38 -4.74 -11.93 -8.47
N ILE A 39 -5.65 -11.17 -9.09
CA ILE A 39 -5.44 -9.72 -9.22
C ILE A 39 -5.54 -8.97 -7.89
N VAL A 40 -6.50 -9.34 -7.03
CA VAL A 40 -6.69 -8.75 -5.71
C VAL A 40 -5.45 -8.95 -4.81
N PRO A 41 -4.92 -10.18 -4.63
CA PRO A 41 -3.72 -10.38 -3.82
C PRO A 41 -2.47 -9.72 -4.42
N VAL A 42 -2.36 -9.61 -5.75
CA VAL A 42 -1.24 -8.91 -6.39
C VAL A 42 -1.27 -7.40 -6.10
N ILE A 43 -2.45 -6.77 -6.21
CA ILE A 43 -2.58 -5.33 -5.92
C ILE A 43 -2.35 -5.05 -4.43
N PHE A 44 -2.83 -5.94 -3.55
CA PHE A 44 -2.53 -5.88 -2.12
C PHE A 44 -1.02 -5.93 -1.84
N LEU A 45 -0.30 -6.84 -2.49
CA LEU A 45 1.15 -6.96 -2.37
C LEU A 45 1.86 -5.70 -2.87
N PHE A 46 1.39 -5.09 -3.96
CA PHE A 46 1.89 -3.79 -4.44
C PHE A 46 1.68 -2.67 -3.41
N GLY A 47 0.52 -2.62 -2.74
CA GLY A 47 0.27 -1.68 -1.65
C GLY A 47 1.25 -1.85 -0.49
N LEU A 48 1.54 -3.10 -0.10
CA LEU A 48 2.57 -3.41 0.91
C LEU A 48 3.95 -2.97 0.45
N ILE A 49 4.35 -3.25 -0.79
CA ILE A 49 5.63 -2.81 -1.33
C ILE A 49 5.72 -1.28 -1.30
N ILE A 50 4.69 -0.54 -1.71
CA ILE A 50 4.73 0.94 -1.68
C ILE A 50 4.86 1.47 -0.24
N LEU A 51 4.24 0.81 0.74
CA LEU A 51 4.27 1.21 2.13
C LEU A 51 5.60 0.88 2.82
N PHE A 52 6.09 -0.35 2.64
CA PHE A 52 7.27 -0.88 3.32
C PHE A 52 8.57 -0.67 2.55
N TYR A 53 8.52 -0.46 1.24
CA TYR A 53 9.71 -0.12 0.47
C TYR A 53 10.15 1.29 0.86
N PRO A 54 11.31 1.44 1.52
CA PRO A 54 11.75 2.74 1.98
C PRO A 54 11.90 3.66 0.77
N ALA A 55 11.46 4.93 0.93
CA ALA A 55 11.93 5.97 0.02
C ALA A 55 13.44 5.92 0.13
N ARG A 56 14.15 5.77 -0.97
CA ARG A 56 15.60 5.98 -0.95
C ARG A 56 15.97 7.42 -0.56
N ASP A 57 14.97 8.32 -0.45
CA ASP A 57 15.13 9.71 0.00
C ASP A 57 15.01 9.95 1.51
N LYS A 58 15.69 9.15 2.32
CA LYS A 58 16.16 9.63 3.63
C LYS A 58 17.54 9.05 3.94
N GLN A 59 18.51 9.36 3.09
CA GLN A 59 19.86 9.61 3.59
C GLN A 59 19.93 11.12 3.88
N THR A 60 20.42 11.49 5.07
CA THR A 60 20.65 12.87 5.55
C THR A 60 19.34 13.57 5.95
N SER A 61 18.98 13.83 7.21
CA SER A 61 19.77 14.05 8.42
C SER A 61 18.92 13.63 9.62
N ASP A 62 19.39 12.66 10.37
CA ASP A 62 19.01 12.52 11.78
C ASP A 62 20.31 12.12 12.49
N ASN A 63 21.17 13.12 12.71
CA ASN A 63 22.25 12.99 13.67
C ASN A 63 21.66 13.43 15.02
N PRO A 64 21.49 12.50 15.97
CA PRO A 64 20.97 12.82 17.29
C PRO A 64 22.10 13.44 18.13
N ASN A 65 21.75 14.36 19.03
CA ASN A 65 22.61 14.99 20.05
C ASN A 65 23.67 15.98 19.52
N ASN A 66 23.38 17.29 19.59
CA ASN A 66 24.40 18.25 20.04
C ASN A 66 23.91 19.65 20.48
N ASP A 67 22.71 19.80 21.05
CA ASP A 67 22.25 21.08 21.60
C ASP A 67 21.95 20.99 23.11
N GLU A 68 22.86 20.33 23.84
CA GLU A 68 23.12 20.67 25.24
C GLU A 68 24.55 21.21 25.29
N GLU A 69 24.72 22.53 25.33
CA GLU A 69 25.67 23.23 26.22
C GLU A 69 25.46 24.75 26.09
N GLU A 70 25.53 25.39 27.26
CA GLU A 70 25.11 26.74 27.64
C GLU A 70 25.89 27.90 26.98
#